data_AF-S6G8Q6-F1
#
_entry.id   AF-S6G8Q6-F1
#
_cell.length_a   1.000
_cell.length_b   1.000
_cell.length_c   1.000
_cell.angle_alpha   90.00
_cell.angle_beta   90.00
_cell.angle_gamma   90.00
#
_symmetry.space_group_name_H-M   'P 1'
#
loop_
_entity.id
_entity.type
_entity.pdbx_description
1 polymer ?
#
loop_
_entity_poly.entity_id
_entity_poly.type
_entity_poly.pdbx_seq_one_letter_code
_entity_poly.pdbx_strand_id
1 'polypeptide(L)'
;MKWEQFEEKALEFLKNNFSDPSNFSLEGKSNSNTSDILYKDRINEFYIEVKMPISQSGQFVLNEDKQNKKFIYSDKNRSKLNEFSEEILTYMNSNFNFFSENKKTKAEIALDKQIFYNWIINYYENKNVKFIITLYDSKYIIFPIHKLSSYFDVYAIYREKQSGSRRLSTKNLDDFKKALQENQIKYAFDNMDIKSEQDLDNLIIRSENNRYLLKWKDDRYDIRHLSNTRNSNVIFSLKLFKKLDENMLKEDLKYFKDLLKKIALSNIFGD
;
A
#
# COMPACT_ATOMS: atom_id res chain seq x y z
N MET A 1 7.30 13.01 8.09
CA MET A 1 8.16 12.14 7.26
C MET A 1 7.30 11.48 6.21
N LYS A 2 7.76 11.41 4.95
CA LYS A 2 7.03 10.68 3.90
C LYS A 2 7.16 9.16 4.12
N TRP A 3 6.28 8.36 3.51
CA TRP A 3 6.29 6.90 3.71
C TRP A 3 7.54 6.26 3.08
N GLU A 4 8.02 6.77 1.94
CA GLU A 4 9.24 6.29 1.30
C GLU A 4 10.46 6.45 2.21
N GLN A 5 10.57 7.61 2.86
CA GLN A 5 11.63 7.88 3.83
C GLN A 5 11.50 7.03 5.10
N PHE A 6 10.28 6.63 5.45
CA PHE A 6 10.03 5.74 6.58
C PHE A 6 10.55 4.33 6.30
N GLU A 7 10.33 3.82 5.07
CA GLU A 7 10.85 2.54 4.59
C GLU A 7 12.38 2.53 4.53
N GLU A 8 13.00 3.57 3.98
CA GLU A 8 14.46 3.70 3.92
C GLU A 8 15.09 3.63 5.33
N LYS A 9 14.51 4.33 6.30
CA LYS A 9 14.99 4.30 7.70
C LYS A 9 14.74 2.96 8.39
N ALA A 10 13.65 2.27 8.06
CA ALA A 10 13.40 0.93 8.58
C ALA A 10 14.44 -0.07 8.04
N LEU A 11 14.79 0.03 6.76
CA LEU A 11 15.87 -0.74 6.16
C LEU A 11 17.22 -0.44 6.80
N GLU A 12 17.55 0.84 6.98
CA GLU A 12 18.79 1.26 7.65
C GLU A 12 18.87 0.68 9.08
N PHE A 13 17.78 0.75 9.84
CA PHE A 13 17.70 0.12 11.14
C PHE A 13 17.99 -1.39 11.06
N LEU A 14 17.40 -2.11 10.12
CA LEU A 14 17.63 -3.55 9.97
C LEU A 14 19.10 -3.84 9.66
N LYS A 15 19.68 -3.14 8.68
CA LYS A 15 21.09 -3.30 8.28
C LYS A 15 22.08 -3.02 9.40
N ASN A 16 21.79 -2.03 10.25
CA ASN A 16 22.69 -1.63 11.33
C ASN A 16 22.57 -2.52 12.58
N ASN A 17 21.51 -3.31 12.72
CA ASN A 17 21.21 -4.03 13.96
C ASN A 17 21.15 -5.56 13.81
N PHE A 18 21.11 -6.11 12.58
CA PHE A 18 20.92 -7.55 12.36
C PHE A 18 21.69 -8.06 11.15
N SER A 19 22.16 -9.31 11.26
CA SER A 19 22.79 -10.15 10.21
C SER A 19 23.75 -9.41 9.26
N ASP A 20 24.05 -10.00 8.10
CA ASP A 20 24.79 -9.33 7.04
C ASP A 20 23.90 -8.23 6.41
N PRO A 21 24.32 -6.95 6.41
CA PRO A 21 23.56 -5.85 5.81
C PRO A 21 23.18 -6.08 4.34
N SER A 22 23.94 -6.91 3.63
CA SER A 22 23.69 -7.24 2.22
C SER A 22 22.44 -8.13 2.02
N ASN A 23 21.96 -8.81 3.05
CA ASN A 23 20.79 -9.66 2.97
C ASN A 23 19.47 -8.87 2.95
N PHE A 24 19.49 -7.56 3.25
CA PHE A 24 18.29 -6.73 3.25
C PHE A 24 18.28 -5.77 2.05
N SER A 25 17.20 -5.77 1.27
CA SER A 25 16.97 -4.81 0.18
C SER A 25 15.58 -4.18 0.25
N LEU A 26 15.48 -2.92 -0.19
CA LEU A 26 14.19 -2.25 -0.37
C LEU A 26 13.58 -2.72 -1.70
N GLU A 27 12.37 -3.23 -1.62
CA GLU A 27 11.53 -3.68 -2.74
C GLU A 27 10.20 -2.92 -2.72
N GLY A 28 9.26 -3.27 -3.62
CA GLY A 28 7.91 -2.71 -3.59
C GLY A 28 7.85 -1.28 -4.11
N LYS A 29 8.36 -0.29 -3.37
CA LYS A 29 8.17 1.15 -3.66
C LYS A 29 6.70 1.41 -4.02
N SER A 30 6.42 2.01 -5.19
CA SER A 30 5.03 2.22 -5.66
C SER A 30 4.35 0.96 -6.21
N ASN A 31 5.06 -0.16 -6.35
CA ASN A 31 4.53 -1.43 -6.81
C ASN A 31 3.96 -2.25 -5.65
N SER A 32 2.65 -2.11 -5.46
CA SER A 32 1.85 -2.87 -4.47
C SER A 32 1.84 -4.41 -4.61
N ASN A 33 2.51 -4.99 -5.63
CA ASN A 33 2.64 -6.45 -5.76
C ASN A 33 3.65 -7.05 -4.80
N THR A 34 4.70 -6.31 -4.50
CA THR A 34 5.79 -6.76 -3.64
C THR A 34 5.67 -6.05 -2.30
N SER A 35 6.17 -6.70 -1.25
CA SER A 35 6.31 -6.06 0.07
C SER A 35 7.55 -5.17 0.10
N ASP A 36 7.76 -4.44 1.19
CA ASP A 36 8.65 -3.28 1.21
C ASP A 36 10.12 -3.67 1.42
N ILE A 37 10.42 -4.66 2.26
CA ILE A 37 11.79 -5.10 2.51
C ILE A 37 11.92 -6.60 2.27
N LEU A 38 12.87 -6.98 1.42
CA LEU A 38 13.24 -8.37 1.21
C LEU A 38 14.42 -8.74 2.11
N TYR A 39 14.29 -9.83 2.86
CA TYR A 39 15.42 -10.59 3.37
C TYR A 39 15.72 -11.72 2.40
N LYS A 40 16.96 -11.81 1.94
CA LYS A 40 17.42 -12.89 1.07
C LYS A 40 18.85 -13.28 1.37
N ASP A 41 19.08 -14.57 1.56
CA ASP A 41 20.39 -15.18 1.54
C ASP A 41 20.44 -16.34 0.53
N ARG A 42 21.40 -17.26 0.67
CA ARG A 42 21.57 -18.40 -0.25
C ARG A 42 20.39 -19.37 -0.24
N ILE A 43 19.72 -19.55 0.90
CA ILE A 43 18.75 -20.62 1.13
C ILE A 43 17.36 -20.04 1.45
N ASN A 44 17.31 -18.88 2.10
CA ASN A 44 16.10 -18.32 2.68
C ASN A 44 15.73 -17.02 1.97
N GLU A 45 14.42 -16.88 1.72
CA GLU A 45 13.83 -15.69 1.13
C GLU A 45 12.51 -15.40 1.85
N PHE A 46 12.35 -14.20 2.40
CA PHE A 46 11.09 -13.73 2.98
C PHE A 46 11.01 -12.21 3.00
N TYR A 47 9.79 -11.69 3.12
CA TYR A 47 9.55 -10.26 3.20
C TYR A 47 9.25 -9.77 4.62
N ILE A 48 9.56 -8.50 4.83
CA ILE A 48 9.20 -7.70 5.99
C ILE A 48 8.40 -6.51 5.47
N GLU A 49 7.15 -6.39 5.91
CA GLU A 49 6.30 -5.25 5.54
C GLU A 49 6.56 -4.08 6.50
N VAL A 50 6.70 -2.89 5.95
CA VAL A 50 6.89 -1.67 6.73
C VAL A 50 5.54 -0.99 6.93
N LYS A 51 5.18 -0.72 8.18
CA LYS A 51 3.95 0.03 8.49
C LYS A 51 4.26 1.27 9.29
N MET A 52 3.78 2.42 8.83
CA MET A 52 3.68 3.60 9.69
C MET A 52 2.62 3.35 10.78
N PRO A 53 2.70 4.02 11.95
CA PRO A 53 1.77 3.84 13.06
C PRO A 53 0.29 4.03 12.69
N ILE A 54 0.02 4.82 11.66
CA ILE A 54 -1.30 4.92 11.02
C ILE A 54 -1.09 4.69 9.53
N SER A 55 -1.67 3.62 8.99
CA SER A 55 -1.42 3.21 7.61
C SER A 55 -2.57 2.38 7.03
N GLN A 56 -2.62 2.25 5.70
CA GLN A 56 -3.50 1.32 5.01
C GLN A 56 -2.83 -0.04 4.86
N SER A 57 -3.62 -1.11 4.83
CA SER A 57 -3.12 -2.48 4.90
C SER A 57 -3.91 -3.45 4.00
N GLY A 58 -3.74 -3.26 2.69
CA GLY A 58 -4.42 -4.07 1.68
C GLY A 58 -5.82 -3.57 1.32
N GLN A 59 -6.30 -3.99 0.16
CA GLN A 59 -7.61 -3.68 -0.38
C GLN A 59 -8.03 -4.72 -1.42
N PHE A 60 -9.34 -4.84 -1.65
CA PHE A 60 -9.89 -5.59 -2.78
C PHE A 60 -11.08 -4.85 -3.39
N VAL A 61 -11.23 -4.96 -4.71
CA VAL A 61 -12.26 -4.29 -5.51
C VAL A 61 -13.52 -5.15 -5.55
N LEU A 62 -14.67 -4.51 -5.38
CA LEU A 62 -15.98 -5.11 -5.56
C LEU A 62 -16.74 -4.38 -6.67
N ASN A 63 -17.31 -5.14 -7.60
CA ASN A 63 -18.20 -4.65 -8.64
C ASN A 63 -19.65 -4.74 -8.14
N GLU A 64 -20.45 -3.72 -8.44
CA GLU A 64 -21.87 -3.70 -8.08
C GLU A 64 -22.72 -4.33 -9.20
N ASP A 65 -23.47 -5.36 -8.85
CA ASP A 65 -24.60 -5.88 -9.62
C ASP A 65 -25.89 -5.28 -9.04
N LYS A 66 -26.32 -4.18 -9.64
CA LYS A 66 -27.54 -3.45 -9.22
C LYS A 66 -28.82 -4.24 -9.50
N GLN A 67 -28.82 -5.11 -10.50
CA GLN A 67 -29.99 -5.90 -10.86
C GLN A 67 -30.26 -6.96 -9.78
N ASN A 68 -29.21 -7.66 -9.34
CA ASN A 68 -29.32 -8.70 -8.32
C ASN A 68 -29.08 -8.18 -6.90
N LYS A 69 -28.79 -6.88 -6.73
CA LYS A 69 -28.44 -6.23 -5.47
C LYS A 69 -27.31 -6.93 -4.72
N LYS A 70 -26.22 -7.22 -5.44
CA LYS A 70 -25.05 -7.90 -4.90
C LYS A 70 -23.76 -7.20 -5.30
N PHE A 71 -22.77 -7.31 -4.44
CA PHE A 71 -21.38 -7.06 -4.72
C PHE A 71 -20.72 -8.35 -5.20
N ILE A 72 -19.91 -8.22 -6.25
CA ILE A 72 -19.17 -9.30 -6.88
C ILE A 72 -17.69 -9.00 -6.70
N TYR A 73 -16.94 -9.97 -6.19
CA TYR A 73 -15.49 -9.87 -6.09
C TYR A 73 -14.88 -9.71 -7.50
N SER A 74 -14.08 -8.66 -7.72
CA SER A 74 -13.50 -8.45 -9.04
C SER A 74 -12.49 -9.54 -9.39
N ASP A 75 -12.64 -10.10 -10.58
CA ASP A 75 -11.66 -10.95 -11.28
C ASP A 75 -10.28 -10.30 -11.48
N LYS A 76 -10.23 -8.96 -11.49
CA LYS A 76 -9.00 -8.16 -11.59
C LYS A 76 -8.30 -7.95 -10.24
N ASN A 77 -8.85 -8.46 -9.15
CA ASN A 77 -8.15 -8.45 -7.87
C ASN A 77 -6.90 -9.30 -7.94
N ARG A 78 -5.85 -8.82 -7.26
CA ARG A 78 -4.57 -9.52 -7.20
C ARG A 78 -4.54 -10.58 -6.09
N SER A 79 -5.32 -10.37 -5.04
CA SER A 79 -5.62 -11.38 -4.04
C SER A 79 -6.76 -12.27 -4.52
N LYS A 80 -6.60 -13.58 -4.34
CA LYS A 80 -7.70 -14.53 -4.53
C LYS A 80 -8.80 -14.28 -3.50
N LEU A 81 -10.02 -14.64 -3.86
CA LEU A 81 -11.11 -14.73 -2.90
C LEU A 81 -10.73 -15.77 -1.83
N ASN A 82 -10.95 -15.43 -0.57
CA ASN A 82 -10.74 -16.29 0.60
C ASN A 82 -11.98 -16.21 1.51
N GLU A 83 -12.06 -17.08 2.51
CA GLU A 83 -13.19 -17.15 3.45
C GLU A 83 -13.50 -15.80 4.11
N PHE A 84 -12.47 -15.04 4.52
CA PHE A 84 -12.66 -13.72 5.13
C PHE A 84 -13.25 -12.69 4.15
N SER A 85 -12.90 -12.78 2.87
CA SER A 85 -13.49 -11.95 1.81
C SER A 85 -14.95 -12.33 1.57
N GLU A 86 -15.29 -13.61 1.66
CA GLU A 86 -16.66 -14.12 1.54
C GLU A 86 -17.55 -13.68 2.71
N GLU A 87 -17.02 -13.67 3.93
CA GLU A 87 -17.73 -13.13 5.10
C GLU A 87 -18.04 -11.64 4.94
N ILE A 88 -17.04 -10.85 4.52
CA ILE A 88 -17.23 -9.42 4.24
C ILE A 88 -18.27 -9.22 3.13
N LEU A 89 -18.18 -9.98 2.05
CA LEU A 89 -19.15 -9.94 0.94
C LEU A 89 -20.57 -10.29 1.40
N THR A 90 -20.71 -11.32 2.22
CA THR A 90 -22.01 -11.78 2.75
C THR A 90 -22.66 -10.67 3.59
N TYR A 91 -21.88 -10.06 4.47
CA TYR A 91 -22.34 -8.92 5.27
C TYR A 91 -22.73 -7.72 4.39
N MET A 92 -21.88 -7.35 3.44
CA MET A 92 -22.15 -6.22 2.54
C MET A 92 -23.37 -6.46 1.64
N ASN A 93 -23.56 -7.68 1.14
CA ASN A 93 -24.72 -8.06 0.33
C ASN A 93 -26.03 -8.01 1.12
N SER A 94 -25.99 -8.42 2.39
CA SER A 94 -27.14 -8.28 3.29
C SER A 94 -27.51 -6.81 3.56
N ASN A 95 -26.58 -5.89 3.32
CA ASN A 95 -26.71 -4.45 3.52
C ASN A 95 -26.48 -3.66 2.20
N PHE A 96 -26.84 -4.24 1.05
CA PHE A 96 -26.43 -3.75 -0.27
C PHE A 96 -26.73 -2.26 -0.50
N ASN A 97 -27.96 -1.81 -0.21
CA ASN A 97 -28.38 -0.43 -0.47
C ASN A 97 -27.52 0.56 0.31
N PHE A 98 -27.27 0.29 1.61
CA PHE A 98 -26.43 1.14 2.46
C PHE A 98 -25.05 1.34 1.85
N PHE A 99 -24.38 0.25 1.45
CA PHE A 99 -23.04 0.32 0.88
C PHE A 99 -23.01 0.95 -0.52
N SER A 100 -24.00 0.66 -1.37
CA SER A 100 -24.08 1.23 -2.72
C SER A 100 -24.29 2.75 -2.69
N GLU A 101 -25.09 3.25 -1.74
CA GLU A 101 -25.38 4.68 -1.57
C GLU A 101 -24.23 5.44 -0.88
N ASN A 102 -23.54 4.82 0.08
CA ASN A 102 -22.53 5.47 0.92
C ASN A 102 -21.07 5.27 0.48
N LYS A 103 -20.82 4.61 -0.67
CA LYS A 103 -19.45 4.39 -1.18
C LYS A 103 -18.66 5.69 -1.42
N LYS A 104 -19.31 6.83 -1.67
CA LYS A 104 -18.62 8.13 -1.84
C LYS A 104 -18.21 8.77 -0.52
N THR A 105 -18.96 8.49 0.55
CA THR A 105 -18.75 9.05 1.90
C THR A 105 -17.92 8.14 2.81
N LYS A 106 -17.47 6.98 2.30
CA LYS A 106 -16.72 5.93 3.01
C LYS A 106 -17.62 5.22 4.04
N ALA A 107 -18.25 4.13 3.60
CA ALA A 107 -19.10 3.33 4.46
C ALA A 107 -18.26 2.40 5.33
N GLU A 108 -18.43 2.46 6.65
CA GLU A 108 -17.76 1.54 7.58
C GLU A 108 -18.35 0.13 7.48
N ILE A 109 -17.49 -0.88 7.61
CA ILE A 109 -17.89 -2.28 7.66
C ILE A 109 -17.80 -2.72 9.11
N ALA A 110 -18.95 -2.84 9.78
CA ALA A 110 -19.06 -3.22 11.18
C ALA A 110 -19.13 -4.75 11.34
N LEU A 111 -17.99 -5.42 11.17
CA LEU A 111 -17.81 -6.85 11.43
C LEU A 111 -16.85 -7.06 12.61
N ASP A 112 -16.76 -8.30 13.09
CA ASP A 112 -15.70 -8.69 14.01
C ASP A 112 -14.33 -8.38 13.38
N LYS A 113 -13.50 -7.64 14.12
CA LYS A 113 -12.15 -7.25 13.70
C LYS A 113 -11.27 -8.47 13.43
N GLN A 114 -11.55 -9.63 14.04
CA GLN A 114 -10.80 -10.85 13.77
C GLN A 114 -10.86 -11.26 12.28
N ILE A 115 -12.00 -11.02 11.62
CA ILE A 115 -12.16 -11.26 10.17
C ILE A 115 -11.17 -10.37 9.39
N PHE A 116 -11.04 -9.11 9.79
CA PHE A 116 -10.12 -8.17 9.14
C PHE A 116 -8.66 -8.52 9.40
N TYR A 117 -8.29 -8.88 10.63
CA TYR A 117 -6.94 -9.34 10.94
C TYR A 117 -6.56 -10.56 10.12
N ASN A 118 -7.43 -11.58 10.10
CA ASN A 118 -7.18 -12.81 9.36
C ASN A 118 -7.08 -12.56 7.85
N TRP A 119 -7.92 -11.68 7.29
CA TRP A 119 -7.79 -11.27 5.90
C TRP A 119 -6.43 -10.64 5.61
N ILE A 120 -5.97 -9.72 6.45
CA ILE A 120 -4.68 -9.03 6.28
C ILE A 120 -3.52 -10.00 6.43
N ILE A 121 -3.55 -10.88 7.43
CA ILE A 121 -2.54 -11.92 7.65
C ILE A 121 -2.46 -12.82 6.42
N ASN A 122 -3.58 -13.36 5.96
CA ASN A 122 -3.65 -14.20 4.77
C ASN A 122 -3.12 -13.47 3.52
N TYR A 123 -3.48 -12.20 3.34
CA TYR A 123 -3.01 -11.37 2.24
C TYR A 123 -1.48 -11.23 2.23
N TYR A 124 -0.87 -11.02 3.39
CA TYR A 124 0.58 -10.85 3.52
C TYR A 124 1.35 -12.17 3.49
N GLU A 125 0.82 -13.24 4.05
CA GLU A 125 1.43 -14.57 3.97
C GLU A 125 1.48 -15.07 2.52
N ASN A 126 0.45 -14.79 1.72
CA ASN A 126 0.45 -15.07 0.28
C ASN A 126 1.53 -14.29 -0.49
N LYS A 127 2.09 -13.23 0.10
CA LYS A 127 3.24 -12.47 -0.41
C LYS A 127 4.56 -12.88 0.25
N ASN A 128 4.57 -13.99 0.99
CA ASN A 128 5.71 -14.45 1.78
C ASN A 128 6.24 -13.40 2.78
N VAL A 129 5.37 -12.55 3.30
CA VAL A 129 5.70 -11.66 4.43
C VAL A 129 5.67 -12.47 5.72
N LYS A 130 6.74 -12.38 6.50
CA LYS A 130 6.86 -13.07 7.79
C LYS A 130 6.81 -12.12 8.97
N PHE A 131 7.25 -10.88 8.78
CA PHE A 131 7.34 -9.88 9.83
C PHE A 131 6.76 -8.54 9.39
N ILE A 132 6.33 -7.75 10.36
CA ILE A 132 6.04 -6.33 10.20
C ILE A 132 7.06 -5.55 11.02
N ILE A 133 7.57 -4.45 10.46
CA ILE A 133 8.36 -3.45 11.18
C ILE A 133 7.61 -2.12 11.24
N THR A 134 7.60 -1.48 12.40
CA THR A 134 6.96 -0.18 12.63
C THR A 134 7.72 0.63 13.68
N LEU A 135 7.30 1.87 13.93
CA LEU A 135 7.90 2.78 14.89
C LEU A 135 6.96 2.95 16.10
N TYR A 136 7.43 2.56 17.27
CA TYR A 136 6.72 2.71 18.55
C TYR A 136 7.64 3.47 19.53
N ASP A 137 7.14 4.56 20.12
CA ASP A 137 7.92 5.42 21.03
C ASP A 137 9.34 5.74 20.53
N SER A 138 9.43 6.18 19.27
CA SER A 138 10.68 6.52 18.56
C SER A 138 11.68 5.35 18.41
N LYS A 139 11.23 4.10 18.61
CA LYS A 139 12.03 2.90 18.42
C LYS A 139 11.39 2.00 17.38
N TYR A 140 12.20 1.41 16.52
CA TYR A 140 11.71 0.39 15.61
C TYR A 140 11.42 -0.89 16.39
N ILE A 141 10.21 -1.41 16.19
CA ILE A 141 9.77 -2.71 16.69
C ILE A 141 9.48 -3.62 15.50
N ILE A 142 9.79 -4.90 15.65
CA ILE A 142 9.58 -5.94 14.65
C ILE A 142 8.88 -7.12 15.28
N PHE A 143 7.87 -7.64 14.61
CA PHE A 143 7.06 -8.74 15.13
C PHE A 143 6.50 -9.62 14.01
N PRO A 144 6.15 -10.89 14.29
CA PRO A 144 5.60 -11.80 13.30
C PRO A 144 4.22 -11.35 12.78
N ILE A 145 3.95 -11.56 11.48
CA ILE A 145 2.68 -11.15 10.86
C ILE A 145 1.44 -11.71 11.58
N HIS A 146 1.50 -12.95 12.06
CA HIS A 146 0.38 -13.60 12.76
C HIS A 146 0.02 -12.94 14.12
N LYS A 147 0.89 -12.07 14.65
CA LYS A 147 0.61 -11.29 15.87
C LYS A 147 0.02 -9.91 15.60
N LEU A 148 -0.36 -9.59 14.36
CA LEU A 148 -0.88 -8.28 13.96
C LEU A 148 -1.92 -7.67 14.93
N SER A 149 -2.86 -8.50 15.41
CA SER A 149 -3.93 -8.08 16.34
C SER A 149 -3.44 -7.64 17.72
N SER A 150 -2.22 -8.00 18.11
CA SER A 150 -1.60 -7.56 19.37
C SER A 150 -0.93 -6.18 19.27
N TYR A 151 -0.72 -5.68 18.04
CA TYR A 151 0.05 -4.46 17.78
C TYR A 151 -0.81 -3.33 17.22
N PHE A 152 -1.76 -3.65 16.35
CA PHE A 152 -2.57 -2.67 15.65
C PHE A 152 -4.05 -2.89 15.90
N ASP A 153 -4.78 -1.80 16.08
CA ASP A 153 -6.22 -1.76 15.83
C ASP A 153 -6.48 -1.78 14.32
N VAL A 154 -7.59 -2.41 13.89
CA VAL A 154 -7.98 -2.53 12.48
C VAL A 154 -9.41 -2.06 12.26
N TYR A 155 -9.61 -1.37 11.13
CA TYR A 155 -10.90 -0.91 10.66
C TYR A 155 -10.98 -1.07 9.15
N ALA A 156 -12.17 -1.40 8.65
CA ALA A 156 -12.44 -1.61 7.24
C ALA A 156 -13.53 -0.65 6.76
N ILE A 157 -13.33 -0.07 5.59
CA ILE A 157 -14.33 0.76 4.93
C ILE A 157 -14.53 0.28 3.49
N TYR A 158 -15.75 0.45 2.98
CA TYR A 158 -16.04 0.40 1.58
C TYR A 158 -16.08 1.81 1.00
N ARG A 159 -15.29 2.06 -0.04
CA ARG A 159 -15.23 3.38 -0.68
C ARG A 159 -14.98 3.32 -2.17
N GLU A 160 -15.51 4.31 -2.89
CA GLU A 160 -15.08 4.65 -4.24
C GLU A 160 -13.70 5.33 -4.19
N LYS A 161 -12.76 4.83 -4.98
CA LYS A 161 -11.41 5.39 -5.12
C LYS A 161 -11.11 5.54 -6.60
N GLN A 162 -10.67 6.75 -6.98
CA GLN A 162 -10.11 6.96 -8.31
C GLN A 162 -8.79 6.18 -8.41
N SER A 163 -8.60 5.47 -9.52
CA SER A 163 -7.35 4.78 -9.82
C SER A 163 -6.17 5.76 -9.87
N GLY A 164 -4.95 5.22 -9.69
CA GLY A 164 -3.73 6.01 -9.68
C GLY A 164 -3.47 6.81 -10.96
N SER A 165 -2.50 7.71 -10.89
CA SER A 165 -2.01 8.43 -12.06
C SER A 165 -0.84 7.70 -12.70
N ARG A 166 -0.66 7.88 -14.00
CA ARG A 166 0.50 7.39 -14.75
C ARG A 166 1.31 8.57 -15.28
N ARG A 167 2.57 8.35 -15.63
CA ARG A 167 3.35 9.35 -16.36
C ARG A 167 2.69 9.63 -17.71
N LEU A 168 2.82 10.86 -18.20
CA LEU A 168 2.40 11.20 -19.56
C LEU A 168 3.05 10.23 -20.56
N SER A 169 2.24 9.68 -21.46
CA SER A 169 2.70 8.83 -22.56
C SER A 169 2.63 9.62 -23.87
N THR A 170 3.44 9.23 -24.85
CA THR A 170 3.46 9.83 -26.20
C THR A 170 2.07 9.90 -26.83
N LYS A 171 1.24 8.85 -26.68
CA LYS A 171 -0.16 8.81 -27.15
C LYS A 171 -1.04 9.97 -26.63
N ASN A 172 -0.73 10.51 -25.45
CA ASN A 172 -1.51 11.56 -24.78
C ASN A 172 -0.85 12.94 -24.91
N LEU A 173 0.28 13.06 -25.61
CA LEU A 173 1.06 14.30 -25.66
C LEU A 173 0.32 15.43 -26.37
N ASP A 174 -0.33 15.16 -27.50
CA ASP A 174 -1.01 16.20 -28.28
C ASP A 174 -2.25 16.73 -27.55
N ASP A 175 -2.98 15.84 -26.88
CA ASP A 175 -4.10 16.21 -26.01
C ASP A 175 -3.63 17.07 -24.81
N PHE A 176 -2.47 16.75 -24.24
CA PHE A 176 -1.87 17.56 -23.19
C PHE A 176 -1.43 18.94 -23.69
N LYS A 177 -0.81 19.03 -24.88
CA LYS A 177 -0.44 20.30 -25.52
C LYS A 177 -1.66 21.18 -25.74
N LYS A 178 -2.76 20.60 -26.22
CA LYS A 178 -4.04 21.32 -26.38
C LYS A 178 -4.52 21.87 -25.04
N ALA A 179 -4.50 21.07 -23.98
CA ALA A 179 -4.86 21.52 -22.64
C ALA A 179 -3.96 22.67 -22.14
N LEU A 180 -2.64 22.62 -22.37
CA LEU A 180 -1.73 23.71 -22.01
C LEU A 180 -2.07 25.02 -22.75
N GLN A 181 -2.38 24.94 -24.05
CA GLN A 181 -2.76 26.08 -24.88
C GLN A 181 -4.08 26.71 -24.42
N GLU A 182 -5.10 25.88 -24.17
CA GLU A 182 -6.42 26.33 -23.68
C GLU A 182 -6.31 27.02 -22.31
N ASN A 183 -5.37 26.57 -21.47
CA ASN A 183 -5.08 27.16 -20.16
C ASN A 183 -4.05 28.31 -20.24
N GLN A 184 -3.60 28.70 -21.43
CA GLN A 184 -2.63 29.78 -21.68
C GLN A 184 -1.32 29.63 -20.88
N ILE A 185 -0.90 28.39 -20.66
CA ILE A 185 0.31 28.08 -19.91
C ILE A 185 1.51 28.31 -20.83
N LYS A 186 2.49 29.08 -20.37
CA LYS A 186 3.76 29.27 -21.07
C LYS A 186 4.72 28.18 -20.64
N TYR A 187 5.28 27.44 -21.58
CA TYR A 187 6.13 26.31 -21.27
C TYR A 187 7.20 26.07 -22.35
N ALA A 188 8.26 25.38 -21.95
CA ALA A 188 9.20 24.71 -22.85
C ALA A 188 9.18 23.21 -22.54
N PHE A 189 9.07 22.36 -23.56
CA PHE A 189 9.19 20.91 -23.35
C PHE A 189 10.64 20.53 -23.06
N ASP A 190 10.81 19.64 -22.09
CA ASP A 190 12.02 18.88 -21.86
C ASP A 190 11.62 17.39 -21.87
N ASN A 191 11.77 16.76 -23.04
CA ASN A 191 11.23 15.43 -23.31
C ASN A 191 9.71 15.33 -23.08
N MET A 192 9.28 14.56 -22.07
CA MET A 192 7.87 14.38 -21.69
C MET A 192 7.46 15.27 -20.51
N ASP A 193 8.39 16.05 -19.99
CA ASP A 193 8.20 16.98 -18.89
C ASP A 193 8.20 18.42 -19.43
N ILE A 194 7.86 19.41 -18.60
CA ILE A 194 7.89 20.82 -19.01
C ILE A 194 8.66 21.70 -18.03
N LYS A 195 9.25 22.77 -18.55
CA LYS A 195 9.76 23.90 -17.77
C LYS A 195 8.84 25.10 -17.99
N SER A 196 8.59 25.84 -16.92
CA SER A 196 7.80 27.07 -16.95
C SER A 196 8.31 28.02 -15.89
N GLU A 197 8.26 29.33 -16.18
CA GLU A 197 8.47 30.39 -15.19
C GLU A 197 7.23 30.59 -14.30
N GLN A 198 6.08 30.04 -14.71
CA GLN A 198 4.87 30.04 -13.92
C GLN A 198 4.96 29.00 -12.81
N ASP A 199 4.40 29.31 -11.64
CA ASP A 199 4.17 28.30 -10.60
C ASP A 199 2.96 27.45 -11.01
N LEU A 200 3.22 26.21 -11.36
CA LEU A 200 2.25 25.23 -11.82
C LEU A 200 2.18 24.02 -10.88
N ASP A 201 2.84 24.06 -9.70
CA ASP A 201 2.90 22.89 -8.85
C ASP A 201 1.50 22.54 -8.32
N ASN A 202 1.14 21.26 -8.45
CA ASN A 202 -0.18 20.71 -8.14
C ASN A 202 -1.33 21.20 -9.03
N LEU A 203 -1.04 21.95 -10.10
CA LEU A 203 -2.07 22.38 -11.03
C LEU A 203 -2.67 21.17 -11.76
N ILE A 204 -4.00 21.10 -11.81
CA ILE A 204 -4.72 20.12 -12.63
C ILE A 204 -5.33 20.84 -13.83
N ILE A 205 -4.82 20.53 -15.01
CA ILE A 205 -5.43 20.97 -16.28
C ILE A 205 -6.27 19.85 -16.88
N ARG A 206 -7.26 20.23 -17.68
CA ARG A 206 -8.21 19.30 -18.29
C ARG A 206 -8.21 19.50 -19.80
N SER A 207 -8.27 18.41 -20.52
CA SER A 207 -8.80 18.38 -21.88
C SER A 207 -10.24 17.86 -21.85
N GLU A 208 -10.84 17.70 -23.01
CA GLU A 208 -12.20 17.14 -23.17
C GLU A 208 -12.36 15.79 -22.45
N ASN A 209 -11.35 14.92 -22.53
CA ASN A 209 -11.44 13.54 -22.04
C ASN A 209 -10.44 13.20 -20.93
N ASN A 210 -9.38 13.99 -20.74
CA ASN A 210 -8.31 13.65 -19.81
C ASN A 210 -8.03 14.76 -18.80
N ARG A 211 -7.35 14.38 -17.73
CA ARG A 211 -6.90 15.30 -16.69
C ARG A 211 -5.42 15.07 -16.43
N TYR A 212 -4.67 16.16 -16.34
CA TYR A 212 -3.23 16.15 -16.17
C TYR A 212 -2.87 16.95 -14.92
N LEU A 213 -2.06 16.36 -14.05
CA LEU A 213 -1.52 16.99 -12.86
C LEU A 213 -0.05 17.32 -13.10
N LEU A 214 0.32 18.57 -12.88
CA LEU A 214 1.69 19.07 -12.98
C LEU A 214 2.31 19.00 -11.58
N LYS A 215 3.51 18.43 -11.49
CA LYS A 215 4.25 18.27 -10.23
C LYS A 215 5.66 18.80 -10.37
N TRP A 216 6.00 19.83 -9.61
CA TRP A 216 7.36 20.33 -9.57
C TRP A 216 8.29 19.25 -9.00
N LYS A 217 9.38 19.00 -9.71
CA LYS A 217 10.42 18.06 -9.31
C LYS A 217 11.76 18.62 -9.77
N ASP A 218 12.54 19.05 -8.78
CA ASP A 218 13.87 19.64 -8.93
C ASP A 218 13.86 20.92 -9.78
N ASP A 219 13.94 20.79 -11.10
CA ASP A 219 14.08 21.88 -12.08
C ASP A 219 13.01 21.87 -13.20
N ARG A 220 12.01 20.98 -13.10
CA ARG A 220 10.97 20.78 -14.12
C ARG A 220 9.67 20.26 -13.51
N TYR A 221 8.61 20.23 -14.31
CA TYR A 221 7.32 19.65 -13.94
C TYR A 221 7.15 18.24 -14.53
N ASP A 222 7.04 17.22 -13.68
CA ASP A 222 6.59 15.87 -14.08
C ASP A 222 5.08 15.91 -14.36
N ILE A 223 4.68 15.32 -15.48
CA ILE A 223 3.30 15.34 -15.95
C ILE A 223 2.63 14.00 -15.64
N ARG A 224 1.60 14.06 -14.79
CA ARG A 224 0.82 12.90 -14.39
C ARG A 224 -0.54 12.90 -15.09
N HIS A 225 -0.77 11.92 -15.96
CA HIS A 225 -2.11 11.63 -16.50
C HIS A 225 -2.95 10.92 -15.42
N LEU A 226 -4.00 11.59 -14.94
CA LEU A 226 -4.92 11.09 -13.93
C LEU A 226 -5.93 10.12 -14.55
N SER A 227 -6.12 8.95 -13.95
CA SER A 227 -7.14 7.99 -14.41
C SER A 227 -8.56 8.53 -14.24
N ASN A 228 -9.45 8.24 -15.17
CA ASN A 228 -10.88 8.49 -15.02
C ASN A 228 -11.63 7.31 -14.36
N THR A 229 -10.99 6.16 -14.22
CA THR A 229 -11.58 4.97 -13.61
C THR A 229 -11.77 5.19 -12.12
N ARG A 230 -12.99 4.94 -11.65
CA ARG A 230 -13.35 4.96 -10.23
C ARG A 230 -13.88 3.59 -9.87
N ASN A 231 -13.14 2.90 -9.02
CA ASN A 231 -13.49 1.57 -8.55
C ASN A 231 -13.81 1.66 -7.07
N SER A 232 -14.81 0.90 -6.64
CA SER A 232 -15.11 0.74 -5.23
C SER A 232 -14.31 -0.42 -4.65
N ASN A 233 -13.69 -0.19 -3.50
CA ASN A 233 -12.90 -1.20 -2.80
C ASN A 233 -13.28 -1.26 -1.34
N VAL A 234 -13.17 -2.46 -0.78
CA VAL A 234 -12.94 -2.65 0.65
C VAL A 234 -11.47 -2.37 0.90
N ILE A 235 -11.18 -1.51 1.86
CA ILE A 235 -9.82 -1.17 2.25
C ILE A 235 -9.68 -1.21 3.76
N PHE A 236 -8.57 -1.77 4.21
CA PHE A 236 -8.24 -1.88 5.62
C PHE A 236 -7.27 -0.80 6.02
N SER A 237 -7.42 -0.34 7.25
CA SER A 237 -6.53 0.63 7.86
C SER A 237 -6.16 0.15 9.25
N LEU A 238 -4.90 0.39 9.59
CA LEU A 238 -4.27 0.00 10.82
C LEU A 238 -3.94 1.23 11.65
N LYS A 239 -4.06 1.10 12.97
CA LYS A 239 -3.63 2.10 13.94
C LYS A 239 -2.90 1.42 15.08
N LEU A 240 -1.62 1.72 15.25
CA LEU A 240 -0.79 1.17 16.31
C LEU A 240 -1.40 1.49 17.67
N PHE A 241 -1.44 0.51 18.57
CA PHE A 241 -1.92 0.74 19.92
C PHE A 241 -1.02 1.74 20.64
N LYS A 242 -1.62 2.57 21.49
CA LYS A 242 -0.90 3.59 22.26
C LYS A 242 0.02 2.98 23.33
N LYS A 243 -0.27 1.77 23.77
CA LYS A 243 0.49 1.06 24.79
C LYS A 243 0.62 -0.39 24.36
N LEU A 244 1.86 -0.84 24.21
CA LEU A 244 2.21 -2.23 23.90
C LEU A 244 2.84 -2.88 25.13
N ASP A 245 2.70 -4.20 25.24
CA ASP A 245 3.35 -4.99 26.28
C ASP A 245 4.85 -5.11 26.00
N GLU A 246 5.69 -4.56 26.87
CA GLU A 246 7.14 -4.59 26.73
C GLU A 246 7.73 -6.00 26.70
N ASN A 247 7.14 -6.96 27.39
CA ASN A 247 7.60 -8.35 27.38
C ASN A 247 7.34 -8.97 26.01
N MET A 248 6.15 -8.75 25.44
CA MET A 248 5.82 -9.16 24.07
C MET A 248 6.81 -8.56 23.06
N LEU A 249 7.12 -7.26 23.18
CA LEU A 249 8.11 -6.60 22.30
C LEU A 249 9.49 -7.27 22.38
N LYS A 250 9.94 -7.62 23.59
CA LYS A 250 11.24 -8.29 23.81
C LYS A 250 11.24 -9.71 23.26
N GLU A 251 10.17 -10.46 23.48
CA GLU A 251 10.00 -11.83 23.00
C GLU A 251 9.98 -11.89 21.46
N ASP A 252 9.23 -11.00 20.81
CA ASP A 252 9.13 -10.99 19.35
C ASP A 252 10.42 -10.53 18.68
N LEU A 253 11.13 -9.57 19.29
CA LEU A 253 12.47 -9.20 18.85
C LEU A 253 13.46 -10.36 19.02
N LYS A 254 13.39 -11.10 20.13
CA LYS A 254 14.22 -12.28 20.35
C LYS A 254 13.91 -13.36 19.31
N TYR A 255 12.63 -13.62 19.04
CA TYR A 255 12.21 -14.58 18.02
C TYR A 255 12.77 -14.22 16.63
N PHE A 256 12.67 -12.95 16.22
CA PHE A 256 13.27 -12.48 14.97
C PHE A 256 14.79 -12.71 14.94
N LYS A 257 15.50 -12.35 16.02
CA LYS A 257 16.96 -12.56 16.13
C LYS A 257 17.35 -14.04 16.06
N ASP A 258 16.61 -14.89 16.76
CA ASP A 258 16.89 -16.33 16.82
C ASP A 258 16.61 -17.01 15.47
N LEU A 259 15.59 -16.55 14.73
CA LEU A 259 15.36 -16.97 13.35
C LEU A 259 16.55 -16.63 12.46
N LEU A 260 17.01 -15.37 12.48
CA LEU A 260 18.16 -14.95 11.66
C LEU A 260 19.44 -15.71 12.01
N LYS A 261 19.69 -15.98 13.31
CA LYS A 261 20.82 -16.81 13.74
C LYS A 261 20.72 -18.24 13.23
N LYS A 262 19.52 -18.85 13.32
CA LYS A 262 19.28 -20.21 12.82
C LYS A 262 19.55 -20.30 11.33
N ILE A 263 19.06 -19.30 10.58
CA ILE A 263 19.29 -19.16 9.14
C ILE A 263 20.80 -19.03 8.83
N ALA A 264 21.53 -18.18 9.57
CA ALA A 264 22.96 -18.03 9.38
C ALA A 264 23.74 -19.32 9.66
N LEU A 265 23.35 -20.09 10.70
CA LEU A 265 23.95 -21.40 10.99
C LEU A 265 23.65 -22.42 9.89
N SER A 266 22.43 -22.48 9.36
CA SER A 266 22.11 -23.40 8.26
C SER A 266 22.92 -23.12 6.99
N ASN A 267 23.30 -21.86 6.73
CA ASN A 267 24.15 -21.49 5.59
C ASN A 267 25.61 -21.95 5.75
N ILE A 268 26.07 -22.27 6.98
CA ILE A 268 27.43 -22.73 7.27
C ILE A 268 27.54 -24.27 7.15
N PHE A 269 26.46 -24.99 7.45
CA PHE A 269 26.46 -26.47 7.53
C PHE A 269 25.68 -27.16 6.39
N GLY A 270 25.12 -26.40 5.46
CA GLY A 270 24.40 -26.93 4.29
C GLY A 270 25.29 -27.00 3.07
N ASP A 271 25.97 -28.14 2.89
CA ASP A 271 26.45 -28.67 1.60
C ASP A 271 25.54 -29.83 1.17
#